data_AF-A0A699SB71-F1
#
_entry.id   AF-A0A699SB71-F1
#
_cell.length_a   1.000
_cell.length_b   1.000
_cell.length_c   1.000
_cell.angle_alpha   90.00
_cell.angle_beta   90.00
_cell.angle_gamma   90.00
#
_symmetry.space_group_name_H-M   'P 1'
#
loop_
_entity.id
_entity.type
_entity.pdbx_description
1 polymer ?
#
loop_
_entity_poly.entity_id
_entity_poly.type
_entity_poly.pdbx_seq_one_letter_code
_entity_poly.pdbx_strand_id
1 'polypeptide(L)'
;MEVLELSYNGLEEDCKQIFLDVACILKGWEKEEAIRVLESRGFRARIGLRVLKQKSLITYEDGELEMHDHLEEMGRNIVRQSHPDEPQRHSRLWVKEEIEYILTNDLGTSETK
;
A
#
# COMPACT_ATOMS: atom_id res chain seq x y z
N MET A 1 1.77 3.60 18.52
CA MET A 1 1.28 2.58 17.58
C MET A 1 -0.25 2.47 17.61
N GLU A 2 -0.88 2.36 18.79
CA GLU A 2 -2.34 2.15 18.93
C GLU A 2 -3.25 3.14 18.18
N VAL A 3 -2.97 4.45 18.21
CA VAL A 3 -3.86 5.46 17.58
C VAL A 3 -3.88 5.37 16.05
N LEU A 4 -2.74 5.04 15.45
CA LEU A 4 -2.61 4.92 14.00
C LEU A 4 -3.30 3.62 13.52
N GLU A 5 -3.16 2.53 14.27
CA GLU A 5 -3.82 1.24 13.96
C GLU A 5 -5.34 1.36 14.07
N LEU A 6 -5.85 2.11 15.06
CA LEU A 6 -7.29 2.39 15.17
C LEU A 6 -7.83 3.14 13.94
N SER A 7 -7.04 4.07 13.40
CA SER A 7 -7.43 4.83 12.21
C SER A 7 -7.50 3.94 10.96
N TYR A 8 -6.56 3.01 10.82
CA TYR A 8 -6.57 1.98 9.77
C TYR A 8 -7.72 0.97 9.96
N ASN A 9 -7.91 0.46 11.18
CA ASN A 9 -8.92 -0.56 11.48
C ASN A 9 -10.34 -0.08 11.19
N GLY A 10 -10.60 1.22 11.36
CA GLY A 10 -11.87 1.87 11.04
C GLY A 10 -12.11 2.18 9.56
N LEU A 11 -11.21 1.79 8.65
CA LEU A 11 -11.42 1.91 7.21
C LEU A 11 -12.29 0.78 6.66
N GLU A 12 -13.07 1.08 5.62
CA GLU A 12 -13.68 0.06 4.76
C GLU A 12 -12.60 -0.74 4.01
N GLU A 13 -12.93 -1.96 3.60
CA GLU A 13 -11.96 -2.90 3.02
C GLU A 13 -11.23 -2.33 1.80
N ASP A 14 -11.96 -1.71 0.86
CA ASP A 14 -11.35 -1.05 -0.32
C ASP A 14 -10.34 0.03 0.10
N CYS A 15 -10.66 0.82 1.14
CA CYS A 15 -9.78 1.87 1.63
C CYS A 15 -8.56 1.29 2.34
N LYS A 16 -8.68 0.16 3.04
CA LYS A 16 -7.54 -0.58 3.61
C LYS A 16 -6.61 -1.06 2.51
N GLN A 17 -7.14 -1.66 1.45
CA GLN A 17 -6.34 -2.13 0.34
C GLN A 17 -5.60 -0.98 -0.38
N ILE A 18 -6.27 0.15 -0.60
CA ILE A 18 -5.65 1.35 -1.16
C ILE A 18 -4.57 1.89 -0.22
N PHE A 19 -4.82 1.95 1.09
CA PHE A 19 -3.82 2.40 2.07
C PHE A 19 -2.53 1.55 1.98
N LEU A 20 -2.68 0.21 1.93
CA LEU A 20 -1.54 -0.70 1.78
C LEU A 20 -0.82 -0.53 0.44
N ASP A 21 -1.56 -0.29 -0.66
CA ASP A 21 -0.97 0.00 -1.96
C ASP A 21 -0.13 1.29 -1.91
N VAL A 22 -0.60 2.34 -1.22
CA VAL A 22 0.17 3.59 -1.04
C VAL A 22 1.41 3.35 -0.17
N ALA A 23 1.27 2.69 0.98
CA ALA A 23 2.39 2.42 1.89
C ALA A 23 3.49 1.55 1.24
N CYS A 24 3.11 0.61 0.37
CA CYS A 24 4.08 -0.29 -0.24
C CYS A 24 4.66 0.29 -1.54
N ILE A 25 3.82 0.81 -2.43
CA ILE A 25 4.18 1.00 -3.84
C ILE A 25 4.00 2.46 -4.29
N LEU A 26 2.92 3.13 -3.88
CA LEU A 26 2.46 4.37 -4.54
C LEU A 26 2.88 5.67 -3.85
N LYS A 27 3.64 5.64 -2.74
CA LYS A 27 4.24 6.86 -2.17
C LYS A 27 5.17 7.52 -3.20
N GLY A 28 5.04 8.83 -3.37
CA GLY A 28 5.75 9.63 -4.37
C GLY A 28 5.21 9.51 -5.80
N TRP A 29 4.11 8.78 -6.04
CA TRP A 29 3.51 8.70 -7.37
C TRP A 29 2.62 9.90 -7.65
N GLU A 30 2.60 10.34 -8.91
CA GLU A 30 1.65 11.34 -9.38
C GLU A 30 0.21 10.86 -9.15
N LYS A 31 -0.62 11.75 -8.61
CA LYS A 31 -1.97 11.39 -8.15
C LYS A 31 -2.83 10.75 -9.25
N GLU A 32 -2.79 11.26 -10.47
CA GLU A 32 -3.61 10.75 -11.58
C GLU A 32 -3.09 9.41 -12.11
N GLU A 33 -1.79 9.15 -12.07
CA GLU A 33 -1.19 7.82 -12.29
C GLU A 33 -1.63 6.81 -11.23
N ALA A 34 -1.54 7.16 -9.95
CA ALA A 34 -1.97 6.28 -8.87
C ALA A 34 -3.47 5.94 -8.95
N ILE A 35 -4.31 6.91 -9.29
CA ILE A 35 -5.74 6.68 -9.55
C ILE A 35 -5.94 5.65 -10.67
N ARG A 36 -5.21 5.78 -11.78
CA ARG A 36 -5.32 4.85 -12.92
C ARG A 36 -4.95 3.42 -12.53
N VAL A 37 -3.87 3.24 -11.77
CA VAL A 37 -3.43 1.92 -11.30
C VAL A 37 -4.43 1.31 -10.30
N LEU A 38 -4.98 2.10 -9.40
CA LEU A 38 -5.96 1.62 -8.43
C LEU A 38 -7.31 1.28 -9.09
N GLU A 39 -7.76 2.09 -10.06
CA GLU A 39 -9.00 1.84 -10.81
C GLU A 39 -8.88 0.61 -11.74
N SER A 40 -7.70 0.34 -12.32
CA SER A 40 -7.49 -0.88 -13.12
C SER A 40 -7.60 -2.16 -12.27
N ARG A 41 -7.38 -2.06 -10.96
CA ARG A 41 -7.60 -3.13 -9.98
C ARG A 41 -9.04 -3.22 -9.47
N GLY A 42 -9.95 -2.39 -10.00
CA GLY A 42 -11.38 -2.39 -9.66
C GLY A 42 -11.75 -1.53 -8.46
N PHE A 43 -10.81 -0.75 -7.89
CA PHE A 43 -11.11 0.12 -6.76
C PHE A 43 -11.77 1.43 -7.20
N ARG A 44 -12.63 1.98 -6.34
CA ARG A 44 -13.12 3.36 -6.47
C ARG A 44 -12.06 4.34 -5.97
N ALA A 45 -10.92 4.41 -6.66
CA ALA A 45 -9.69 5.05 -6.19
C ALA A 45 -9.89 6.51 -5.75
N ARG A 46 -10.62 7.30 -6.54
CA ARG A 46 -10.91 8.71 -6.20
C ARG A 46 -11.66 8.86 -4.87
N ILE A 47 -12.58 7.94 -4.57
CA ILE A 47 -13.32 7.94 -3.30
C ILE A 47 -12.39 7.49 -2.17
N GLY A 48 -11.68 6.37 -2.36
CA GLY A 48 -10.77 5.83 -1.36
C GLY A 48 -9.67 6.81 -0.96
N LEU A 49 -8.96 7.40 -1.93
CA LEU A 49 -7.92 8.40 -1.66
C LEU A 49 -8.50 9.65 -0.98
N ARG A 50 -9.72 10.08 -1.33
CA ARG A 50 -10.40 11.18 -0.63
C ARG A 50 -10.65 10.83 0.85
N VAL A 51 -11.11 9.62 1.15
CA VAL A 51 -11.34 9.16 2.52
C VAL A 51 -10.03 9.10 3.31
N LEU A 52 -8.96 8.55 2.70
CA LEU A 52 -7.64 8.49 3.34
C LEU A 52 -7.10 9.90 3.65
N LYS A 53 -7.24 10.85 2.72
CA LYS A 53 -6.86 12.25 2.95
C LYS A 53 -7.68 12.91 4.06
N GLN A 54 -9.00 12.68 4.11
CA GLN A 54 -9.86 13.22 5.17
C GLN A 54 -9.54 12.68 6.56
N LYS A 55 -8.96 11.48 6.63
CA LYS A 55 -8.47 10.87 7.87
C LYS A 55 -6.99 11.17 8.17
N SER A 56 -6.36 12.06 7.38
CA SER A 56 -4.94 12.40 7.49
C SER A 56 -4.00 11.20 7.38
N LEU A 57 -4.40 10.16 6.65
CA LEU A 57 -3.60 8.96 6.41
C LEU A 57 -2.70 9.11 5.18
N ILE A 58 -3.02 10.06 4.30
CA ILE A 58 -2.21 10.48 3.16
C ILE A 58 -2.31 11.99 3.02
N THR A 59 -1.37 12.58 2.29
CA THR A 59 -1.43 13.96 1.81
C THR A 59 -1.10 14.02 0.32
N TYR A 60 -1.17 15.22 -0.25
CA TYR A 60 -0.65 15.50 -1.58
C TYR A 60 0.37 16.64 -1.46
N GLU A 61 1.60 16.39 -1.89
CA GLU A 61 2.68 17.37 -1.96
C GLU A 61 3.15 17.45 -3.40
N ASP A 62 3.18 18.66 -3.98
CA ASP A 62 3.56 18.91 -5.37
C ASP A 62 2.85 18.04 -6.45
N GLY A 63 1.65 17.54 -6.13
CA GLY A 63 0.85 16.68 -7.01
C GLY A 63 1.07 15.18 -6.81
N GLU A 64 1.99 14.80 -5.94
CA GLU A 64 2.35 13.42 -5.61
C GLU A 64 1.63 12.93 -4.35
N LEU A 65 1.40 11.62 -4.29
CA LEU A 65 0.84 10.95 -3.12
C LEU A 65 1.90 10.82 -2.04
N GLU A 66 1.64 11.43 -0.89
CA GLU A 66 2.56 11.35 0.25
C GLU A 66 1.93 10.64 1.44
N MET A 67 2.78 9.95 2.19
CA MET A 67 2.44 9.23 3.41
C MET A 67 3.57 9.37 4.42
N HIS A 68 3.22 9.76 5.65
CA HIS A 68 4.20 9.86 6.74
C HIS A 68 4.88 8.51 6.99
N ASP A 69 6.19 8.55 7.28
CA ASP A 69 7.01 7.34 7.42
C ASP A 69 6.46 6.35 8.46
N HIS A 70 5.84 6.83 9.55
CA HIS A 70 5.20 5.94 10.54
C HIS A 70 3.97 5.20 9.98
N LEU A 71 3.20 5.82 9.08
CA LEU A 71 2.06 5.19 8.41
C LEU A 71 2.54 4.20 7.34
N GLU A 72 3.61 4.56 6.63
CA GLU A 72 4.28 3.69 5.67
C GLU A 72 4.82 2.43 6.35
N GLU A 73 5.56 2.60 7.46
CA GLU A 73 6.08 1.51 8.28
C GLU A 73 4.95 0.62 8.81
N MET A 74 3.88 1.23 9.32
CA MET A 74 2.70 0.48 9.75
C MET A 74 2.09 -0.35 8.62
N GLY A 75 1.85 0.24 7.45
CA GLY A 75 1.27 -0.46 6.31
C GLY A 75 2.14 -1.64 5.85
N ARG A 76 3.46 -1.44 5.80
CA ARG A 76 4.43 -2.50 5.48
C ARG A 76 4.45 -3.61 6.52
N ASN A 77 4.38 -3.25 7.80
CA ASN A 77 4.31 -4.23 8.90
C ASN A 77 3.03 -5.08 8.82
N ILE A 78 1.89 -4.48 8.46
CA ILE A 78 0.64 -5.21 8.22
C ILE A 78 0.81 -6.25 7.10
N VAL A 79 1.45 -5.87 5.98
CA VAL A 79 1.68 -6.81 4.86
C VAL A 79 2.62 -7.95 5.24
N ARG A 80 3.66 -7.68 6.04
CA ARG A 80 4.64 -8.69 6.47
C ARG A 80 4.14 -9.58 7.59
N GLN A 81 3.14 -9.16 8.35
CA GLN A 81 2.77 -9.77 9.64
C GLN A 81 2.55 -11.30 9.57
N SER A 82 1.94 -11.80 8.51
CA SER A 82 1.66 -13.23 8.36
C SER A 82 2.88 -14.07 7.98
N HIS A 83 3.87 -13.47 7.31
CA HIS A 83 5.00 -14.18 6.71
C HIS A 83 6.30 -13.37 6.75
N PRO A 84 6.81 -12.96 7.93
CA PRO A 84 7.85 -11.92 8.02
C PRO A 84 9.11 -12.18 7.18
N ASP A 85 9.53 -13.44 7.08
CA ASP A 85 10.76 -13.87 6.40
C ASP A 85 10.51 -14.52 5.02
N GLU A 86 9.28 -14.48 4.51
CA GLU A 86 8.89 -15.10 3.24
C GLU A 86 8.26 -14.05 2.28
N PRO A 87 9.07 -13.16 1.66
CA PRO A 87 8.58 -12.08 0.79
C PRO A 87 7.65 -12.56 -0.33
N GLN A 88 7.91 -13.73 -0.90
CA GLN A 88 7.09 -14.33 -1.96
C GLN A 88 5.64 -14.65 -1.56
N ARG A 89 5.33 -14.59 -0.26
CA ARG A 89 3.99 -14.79 0.29
C ARG A 89 3.33 -13.48 0.72
N HIS A 90 4.05 -12.37 0.62
CA HIS A 90 3.50 -11.06 0.91
C HIS A 90 2.52 -10.67 -0.19
N SER A 91 1.41 -10.04 0.22
CA SER A 91 0.40 -9.56 -0.71
C SER A 91 0.90 -8.47 -1.66
N ARG A 92 1.98 -7.79 -1.30
CA ARG A 92 2.62 -6.69 -2.02
C ARG A 92 4.13 -6.78 -1.81
N LEU A 93 4.90 -6.45 -2.83
CA LEU A 93 6.35 -6.33 -2.76
C LEU A 93 6.76 -4.88 -3.08
N TRP A 94 7.80 -4.41 -2.42
CA TRP A 94 8.34 -3.06 -2.62
C TRP A 94 9.87 -2.97 -2.52
N VAL A 95 10.52 -4.04 -2.06
CA VAL A 95 11.98 -4.13 -2.02
C VAL A 95 12.46 -4.69 -3.36
N LYS A 96 13.22 -3.89 -4.09
CA LYS A 96 13.67 -4.22 -5.45
C LYS A 96 14.43 -5.55 -5.49
N GLU A 97 15.33 -5.76 -4.54
CA GLU A 97 16.17 -6.97 -4.46
C GLU A 97 15.33 -8.23 -4.18
N GLU A 98 14.28 -8.11 -3.36
CA GLU A 98 13.33 -9.20 -3.09
C GLU A 98 12.54 -9.54 -4.37
N ILE A 99 12.06 -8.52 -5.09
CA ILE A 99 11.33 -8.69 -6.36
C ILE A 99 12.22 -9.37 -7.41
N GLU A 100 13.44 -8.87 -7.61
CA GLU A 100 14.39 -9.45 -8.56
C GLU A 100 14.73 -10.91 -8.22
N TYR A 101 14.93 -11.21 -6.94
CA TYR A 101 15.18 -12.57 -6.46
C TYR A 101 14.00 -13.51 -6.75
N ILE A 102 12.77 -13.09 -6.43
CA ILE A 102 11.56 -13.88 -6.65
C ILE A 102 11.36 -14.15 -8.14
N LEU A 103 11.51 -13.13 -8.99
CA LEU A 103 11.34 -13.26 -10.43
C LEU A 103 12.41 -14.15 -11.07
N THR A 104 13.67 -14.02 -10.64
CA THR A 104 14.79 -14.81 -11.21
C THR A 104 14.71 -16.29 -10.84
N ASN A 105 14.12 -16.62 -9.69
CA ASN A 105 14.02 -17.99 -9.18
C ASN A 105 12.63 -18.61 -9.35
N ASP A 106 11.70 -17.95 -10.06
CA ASP A 106 10.32 -18.41 -10.26
C ASP A 106 9.60 -18.78 -8.95
N LEU A 107 9.81 -17.96 -7.91
CA LEU A 107 9.26 -18.20 -6.56
C LEU A 107 7.92 -17.48 -6.33
N GLY A 108 7.37 -16.83 -7.36
CA GLY A 108 6.13 -16.05 -7.26
C GLY A 108 4.95 -16.92 -6.84
N THR A 109 4.14 -16.42 -5.92
CA THR A 109 2.90 -17.09 -5.49
C THR A 109 1.68 -16.31 -5.96
N SER A 110 0.50 -16.95 -5.94
CA SER A 110 -0.77 -16.24 -6.21
C SER A 110 -1.16 -15.25 -5.11
N GLU A 111 -0.40 -15.17 -4.02
CA GLU A 111 -0.63 -14.24 -2.92
C GLU A 111 -0.15 -12.82 -3.28
N THR A 112 0.91 -12.72 -4.10
CA THR A 112 1.54 -11.45 -4.50
C THR A 112 0.74 -10.73 -5.59
N LYS A 113 0.46 -9.43 -5.39
CA LYS A 113 -0.15 -8.52 -6.36
C LYS A 113 0.85 -7.53 -6.93
#